data_AF-A0A484HEJ8-F1
#
_entry.id   AF-A0A484HEJ8-F1
#
_cell.length_a   1.000
_cell.length_b   1.000
_cell.length_c   1.000
_cell.angle_alpha   90.00
_cell.angle_beta   90.00
_cell.angle_gamma   90.00
#
_symmetry.space_group_name_H-M   'P 1'
#
loop_
_entity.id
_entity.type
_entity.pdbx_description
1 polymer ?
#
loop_
_entity_poly.entity_id
_entity_poly.type
_entity_poly.pdbx_seq_one_letter_code
_entity_poly.pdbx_strand_id
1 'polypeptide(L)' 'MSNRIMKIADQFKALPQSERNEFLSWLFDFETSQSDEWDKKIAHDSQPGGRLENVLSRVRKDIAEGRTKPLDEVLNNT' A
#
# COMPACT_ATOMS: atom_id res chain seq x y z
N MET A 1 -14.81 10.56 14.94
CA MET A 1 -14.24 9.21 15.22
C MET A 1 -15.36 8.31 15.72
N SER A 2 -15.46 7.05 15.32
CA SER A 2 -16.57 6.19 15.79
C SER A 2 -16.38 5.80 17.26
N ASN A 3 -17.47 5.50 17.98
CA ASN A 3 -17.43 5.12 19.40
C ASN A 3 -16.52 3.90 19.65
N ARG A 4 -16.49 2.95 18.71
CA ARG A 4 -15.59 1.78 18.79
C ARG A 4 -14.12 2.18 18.74
N ILE A 5 -13.76 3.09 17.84
CA ILE A 5 -12.37 3.55 17.70
C ILE A 5 -11.92 4.36 18.91
N MET A 6 -12.81 5.17 19.50
CA MET A 6 -12.50 5.90 20.74
C MET A 6 -12.19 4.94 21.90
N LYS A 7 -12.98 3.88 22.06
CA LYS A 7 -12.72 2.85 23.10
C LYS A 7 -11.36 2.17 22.93
N ILE A 8 -10.98 1.82 21.70
CA ILE A 8 -9.67 1.21 21.41
C ILE A 8 -8.54 2.20 21.76
N ALA A 9 -8.70 3.47 21.36
CA ALA A 9 -7.71 4.51 21.66
C ALA A 9 -7.53 4.73 23.17
N ASP A 10 -8.63 4.72 23.94
CA ASP A 10 -8.57 4.88 25.39
C ASP A 10 -7.92 3.67 26.07
N GLN A 11 -8.25 2.45 25.62
CA GLN A 11 -7.58 1.23 26.10
C GLN A 11 -6.09 1.24 25.79
N PHE A 12 -5.68 1.59 24.57
CA PHE A 12 -4.28 1.69 24.17
C PHE A 12 -3.49 2.70 25.02
N LYS A 13 -4.09 3.87 25.30
CA LYS A 13 -3.45 4.89 26.16
C LYS A 13 -3.27 4.41 27.60
N ALA A 14 -4.16 3.57 28.10
CA ALA A 14 -4.09 3.01 29.45
C ALA A 14 -3.04 1.89 29.60
N LEU A 15 -2.54 1.32 28.50
CA LEU A 15 -1.54 0.25 28.55
C LEU A 15 -0.17 0.75 29.06
N PRO A 16 0.60 -0.09 29.76
CA PRO A 16 2.03 0.12 29.98
C PRO A 16 2.80 0.28 28.66
N GLN A 17 3.96 0.94 28.70
CA GLN A 17 4.76 1.20 27.50
C GLN A 17 5.16 -0.08 26.75
N SER A 18 5.48 -1.16 27.47
CA SER A 18 5.83 -2.46 26.87
C SER A 18 4.68 -3.04 26.04
N GLU A 19 3.46 -3.02 26.59
CA GLU A 19 2.26 -3.51 25.91
C GLU A 19 1.84 -2.61 24.76
N ARG A 20 2.07 -1.29 24.86
CA ARG A 20 1.89 -0.38 23.70
C ARG A 20 2.84 -0.73 22.55
N ASN A 21 4.11 -1.00 22.86
CA ASN A 21 5.09 -1.37 21.83
C ASN A 21 4.74 -2.71 21.18
N GLU A 22 4.30 -3.69 21.97
CA GLU A 22 3.80 -4.98 21.48
C GLU A 22 2.58 -4.79 20.55
N PHE A 23 1.60 -3.99 20.97
CA PHE A 23 0.43 -3.69 20.16
C PHE A 23 0.78 -3.00 18.84
N LEU A 24 1.72 -2.06 18.85
CA LEU A 24 2.18 -1.38 17.63
C LEU A 24 2.93 -2.33 16.70
N SER A 25 3.75 -3.25 17.24
CA SER A 25 4.43 -4.28 16.45
C SER A 25 3.42 -5.20 15.78
N TRP A 26 2.43 -5.69 16.54
CA TRP A 26 1.36 -6.52 16.00
C TRP A 26 0.54 -5.80 14.94
N LEU A 27 0.21 -4.51 15.15
CA LEU A 27 -0.55 -3.74 14.18
C LEU A 27 0.23 -3.55 12.88
N PHE A 28 1.55 -3.33 12.96
CA PHE A 28 2.41 -3.27 11.80
C PHE A 28 2.43 -4.60 11.04
N ASP A 29 2.58 -5.73 11.74
CA ASP A 29 2.52 -7.06 11.13
C ASP A 29 1.15 -7.36 10.52
N PHE A 30 0.08 -6.94 11.19
CA PHE A 30 -1.29 -7.06 10.67
C PHE A 30 -1.44 -6.27 9.36
N GLU A 31 -1.09 -4.98 9.34
CA GLU A 31 -1.20 -4.14 8.14
C GLU A 31 -0.27 -4.63 7.00
N THR A 32 0.91 -5.13 7.32
CA THR A 32 1.84 -5.67 6.31
C THR A 32 1.42 -7.05 5.81
N SER A 33 0.79 -7.89 6.63
CA SER A 33 0.18 -9.16 6.17
C SER A 33 -0.99 -8.93 5.20
N GLN A 34 -1.62 -7.75 5.26
CA GLN A 34 -2.62 -7.33 4.28
C GLN A 34 -1.98 -6.88 2.95
N SER A 35 -0.66 -6.77 2.84
CA SER A 35 0.04 -6.53 1.56
C SER A 35 -0.33 -7.59 0.53
N ASP A 36 -0.51 -8.85 0.94
CA ASP A 36 -0.97 -9.93 0.05
C ASP A 36 -2.36 -9.64 -0.53
N GLU A 37 -3.25 -9.03 0.25
CA GLU A 37 -4.59 -8.65 -0.22
C GLU A 37 -4.54 -7.45 -1.18
N TRP A 38 -3.61 -6.52 -0.95
CA TRP A 38 -3.33 -5.45 -1.91
C TRP A 38 -2.76 -6.00 -3.21
N ASP A 39 -1.83 -6.94 -3.16
CA ASP A 39 -1.26 -7.60 -4.34
C ASP A 39 -2.32 -8.37 -5.12
N LYS A 40 -3.17 -9.15 -4.43
CA LYS A 40 -4.31 -9.84 -5.05
C LYS A 40 -5.26 -8.86 -5.74
N LYS A 41 -5.56 -7.73 -5.10
CA LYS A 41 -6.44 -6.71 -5.65
C LYS A 41 -5.82 -6.00 -6.84
N ILE A 42 -4.53 -5.67 -6.78
CA ILE A 42 -3.80 -5.09 -7.90
C ILE A 42 -3.76 -6.08 -9.07
N ALA A 43 -3.51 -7.36 -8.81
CA ALA A 43 -3.50 -8.41 -9.83
C ALA A 43 -4.87 -8.55 -10.51
N HIS A 44 -5.96 -8.54 -9.72
CA HIS A 44 -7.33 -8.53 -10.22
C HIS A 44 -7.63 -7.28 -11.04
N ASP A 45 -7.34 -6.09 -10.50
CA ASP A 45 -7.66 -4.82 -11.13
C ASP A 45 -6.80 -4.55 -12.39
N SER A 46 -5.67 -5.25 -12.54
CA SER A 46 -4.76 -5.20 -13.71
C SER A 46 -5.18 -6.11 -14.86
N GLN A 47 -6.21 -6.96 -14.69
CA GLN A 47 -6.72 -7.81 -15.77
C GLN A 47 -7.34 -6.97 -16.91
N PRO A 48 -7.45 -7.52 -18.15
CA PRO A 48 -8.17 -6.87 -19.24
C PRO A 48 -9.62 -6.51 -18.84
N GLY A 49 -10.09 -5.31 -19.16
CA GLY A 49 -11.38 -4.80 -18.67
C GLY A 49 -11.41 -4.40 -17.19
N GLY A 50 -10.28 -4.58 -16.47
CA GLY A 50 -10.13 -4.27 -15.06
C GLY A 50 -10.01 -2.76 -14.81
N ARG A 51 -10.11 -2.37 -13.53
CA ARG A 51 -10.12 -0.97 -13.12
C ARG A 51 -8.88 -0.19 -13.56
N LEU A 52 -7.74 -0.86 -13.73
CA LEU A 52 -6.48 -0.23 -14.14
C LEU A 52 -6.30 -0.16 -15.65
N GLU A 53 -7.22 -0.67 -16.46
CA GLU A 53 -7.08 -0.75 -17.92
C GLU A 53 -6.73 0.60 -18.57
N ASN A 54 -7.43 1.67 -18.20
CA ASN A 54 -7.17 3.01 -18.74
C ASN A 54 -5.74 3.49 -18.43
N VAL A 55 -5.27 3.25 -17.20
CA VAL A 55 -3.92 3.66 -16.76
C VAL A 55 -2.87 2.81 -17.46
N LEU A 56 -3.06 1.49 -17.50
CA LEU A 56 -2.14 0.55 -18.15
C LEU A 56 -2.05 0.81 -19.66
N SER A 57 -3.17 1.09 -20.32
CA SER A 57 -3.20 1.45 -21.73
C SER A 57 -2.39 2.72 -22.02
N ARG A 58 -2.59 3.77 -21.20
CA ARG A 58 -1.80 5.01 -21.32
C ARG A 58 -0.31 4.75 -21.14
N VAL A 59 0.08 4.04 -20.08
CA VAL A 59 1.49 3.76 -19.78
C VAL A 59 2.15 2.95 -20.91
N ARG A 60 1.47 1.92 -21.43
CA ARG A 60 1.97 1.14 -22.57
C ARG A 60 2.18 2.01 -23.82
N LYS A 61 1.27 2.94 -24.08
CA LYS A 61 1.40 3.91 -25.16
C LYS A 61 2.58 4.86 -24.94
N ASP A 62 2.75 5.38 -23.72
CA ASP A 62 3.89 6.24 -23.37
C ASP A 62 5.23 5.54 -23.58
N ILE A 63 5.33 4.25 -23.21
CA ILE A 63 6.52 3.41 -23.47
C ILE A 63 6.76 3.26 -24.98
N ALA A 64 5.73 2.91 -25.74
CA ALA A 64 5.83 2.71 -27.18
C ALA A 64 6.23 3.99 -27.94
N GLU A 65 5.80 5.15 -27.44
CA GLU A 65 6.11 6.46 -28.03
C GLU A 65 7.39 7.10 -27.45
N GLY A 66 8.16 6.36 -26.63
CA GLY A 66 9.43 6.81 -26.08
C GLY A 66 9.31 7.96 -25.08
N ARG A 67 8.13 8.16 -24.47
CA ARG A 67 7.88 9.19 -23.44
C ARG A 67 8.27 8.75 -22.03
N THR A 68 9.12 7.74 -21.92
CA THR A 68 9.62 7.20 -20.65
C THR A 68 11.14 7.30 -20.60
N LYS A 69 11.69 7.37 -19.39
CA LYS A 69 13.13 7.24 -19.16
C LYS A 69 13.44 5.90 -18.52
N PRO A 70 14.58 5.27 -18.84
CA PRO A 70 15.08 4.14 -18.08
C PRO A 70 15.18 4.48 -16.59
N LEU A 71 14.79 3.54 -15.73
CA LEU A 71 14.73 3.76 -14.29
C LEU A 71 16.12 3.96 -13.68
N ASP A 72 17.12 3.29 -14.23
CA ASP A 72 18.52 3.43 -13.87
C ASP A 72 19.05 4.84 -14.14
N GLU A 73 18.63 5.52 -15.20
CA GLU A 73 18.97 6.94 -15.42
C GLU A 73 18.36 7.86 -14.36
N VAL A 74 17.22 7.49 -13.76
CA VAL A 74 16.57 8.27 -12.70
C VAL A 74 17.18 7.97 -11.34
N LEU A 75 17.52 6.71 -11.07
CA LEU A 75 18.02 6.26 -9.75
C LEU A 75 19.53 6.39 -9.59
N ASN A 76 20.31 6.25 -10.67
CA ASN A 76 21.78 6.25 -10.64
C ASN A 76 22.38 7.57 -11.09
N ASN A 77 21.76 8.69 -10.72
CA ASN A 77 22.23 10.04 -11.06
C ASN A 77 23.51 10.40 -10.26
N THR A 78 24.61 9.70 -10.56
CA THR A 78 25.99 10.00 -10.14
C THR A 78 26.67 10.87 -11.19
#